data_AF-A0ABD5YLY0-F1
#
_entry.id   AF-A0ABD5YLY0-F1
#
_cell.length_a   1.000
_cell.length_b   1.000
_cell.length_c   1.000
_cell.angle_alpha   90.00
_cell.angle_beta   90.00
_cell.angle_gamma   90.00
#
_symmetry.space_group_name_H-M   'P 1'
#
loop_
_entity.id
_entity.type
_entity.pdbx_description
1 polymer ?
#
loop_
_entity_poly.entity_id
_entity_poly.type
_entity_poly.pdbx_seq_one_letter_code
_entity_poly.pdbx_strand_id
1 'polypeptide(L)'
;MPTHTLRKRLQDGETSVGTIQVVDSPQVSEAIGVAGMDFVIFDQEHGPLTAETSLAMAAAAQVGGAEPIVRVRTNAEHEIQRALDIGSAGVMIPQVETQADAKAAVNAARFAPLGERGLSQYVRAGEYAGMNEYTKRQNEETTLIVQIEGERGVENVQEIVAVEGIDVIFLGPYDISSSLVSLDRFTTARYGSSWPKCVM
;
A
#
# COMPACT_ATOMS: atom_id res chain seq x y z
N MET A 1 4.98 19.81 -6.46
CA MET A 1 4.27 18.51 -6.53
C MET A 1 5.10 17.54 -7.35
N PRO A 2 5.12 16.25 -7.00
CA PRO A 2 5.87 15.23 -7.74
C PRO A 2 5.47 15.22 -9.22
N THR A 3 6.43 14.98 -10.12
CA THR A 3 6.16 14.87 -11.57
C THR A 3 5.62 13.51 -11.98
N HIS A 4 5.79 12.49 -11.12
CA HIS A 4 5.37 11.11 -11.34
C HIS A 4 4.76 10.54 -10.05
N THR A 5 3.85 9.57 -10.22
CA THR A 5 3.25 8.85 -9.10
C THR A 5 4.26 7.94 -8.40
N LEU A 6 4.03 7.62 -7.13
CA LEU A 6 4.84 6.69 -6.35
C LEU A 6 5.00 5.36 -7.11
N ARG A 7 3.90 4.83 -7.64
CA ARG A 7 3.91 3.59 -8.41
C ARG A 7 4.85 3.66 -9.61
N LYS A 8 4.83 4.76 -10.36
CA LYS A 8 5.70 4.92 -11.53
C LYS A 8 7.17 4.99 -11.13
N ARG A 9 7.49 5.75 -10.07
CA ARG A 9 8.86 5.86 -9.52
C ARG A 9 9.40 4.50 -9.08
N LEU A 10 8.57 3.71 -8.38
CA LEU A 10 8.93 2.35 -7.97
C LEU A 10 9.17 1.42 -9.16
N GLN A 11 8.35 1.52 -10.22
CA GLN A 11 8.54 0.75 -11.47
C GLN A 11 9.83 1.13 -12.21
N ASP A 12 10.26 2.39 -12.11
CA ASP A 12 11.50 2.88 -12.70
C ASP A 12 12.75 2.52 -11.85
N GLY A 13 12.55 1.84 -10.71
CA GLY A 13 13.62 1.48 -9.79
C GLY A 13 14.13 2.64 -8.96
N GLU A 14 13.38 3.74 -8.88
CA GLU A 14 13.72 4.87 -8.01
C GLU A 14 13.52 4.50 -6.54
N THR A 15 14.40 5.02 -5.68
CA THR A 15 14.20 4.95 -4.24
C THR A 15 13.13 5.96 -3.82
N SER A 16 12.18 5.51 -3.01
CA SER A 16 11.18 6.36 -2.38
C SER A 16 11.29 6.26 -0.86
N VAL A 17 11.29 7.40 -0.17
CA VAL A 17 11.43 7.50 1.28
C VAL A 17 10.13 8.01 1.89
N GLY A 18 9.61 7.29 2.87
CA GLY A 18 8.38 7.66 3.55
C GLY A 18 8.39 7.30 5.03
N THR A 19 7.28 7.57 5.70
CA THR A 19 7.09 7.26 7.13
C THR A 19 5.70 6.69 7.38
N ILE A 20 5.52 6.03 8.52
CA ILE A 20 4.22 5.62 9.04
C ILE A 20 3.73 6.72 9.99
N GLN A 21 2.44 7.07 9.90
CA GLN A 21 1.75 7.99 10.80
C GLN A 21 0.60 7.25 11.49
N VAL A 22 0.68 7.14 12.81
CA VAL A 22 -0.37 6.55 13.68
C VAL A 22 -1.23 7.62 14.36
N VAL A 23 -0.79 8.88 14.32
CA VAL A 23 -1.45 10.01 14.99
C VAL A 23 -2.49 10.63 14.06
N ASP A 24 -3.73 10.82 14.53
CA ASP A 24 -4.79 11.53 13.81
C ASP A 24 -4.50 13.04 13.79
N SER A 25 -3.77 13.49 12.77
CA SER A 25 -3.48 14.92 12.56
C SER A 25 -3.18 15.22 11.10
N PRO A 26 -4.09 15.93 10.40
CA PRO A 26 -3.82 16.45 9.06
C PRO A 26 -2.63 17.41 9.02
N GLN A 27 -2.39 18.18 10.09
CA GLN A 27 -1.24 19.09 10.18
C GLN A 27 0.09 18.34 10.15
N VAL A 28 0.16 17.18 10.83
CA VAL A 28 1.33 16.31 10.76
C VAL A 28 1.50 15.76 9.35
N SER A 29 0.40 15.35 8.69
CA SER A 29 0.45 14.83 7.32
C SER A 29 0.95 15.86 6.30
N GLU A 30 0.50 17.11 6.38
CA GLU A 30 1.02 18.20 5.56
C GLU A 30 2.51 18.47 5.85
N ALA A 31 2.89 18.54 7.13
CA ALA A 31 4.27 18.77 7.54
C ALA A 31 5.23 17.67 7.04
N ILE A 32 4.78 16.40 7.03
CA ILE A 32 5.53 15.28 6.46
C ILE A 32 5.82 15.50 4.97
N GLY A 33 4.82 15.92 4.19
CA GLY A 33 5.00 16.26 2.78
C GLY A 33 5.95 17.44 2.58
N VAL A 34 5.77 18.53 3.34
CA VAL A 34 6.65 19.71 3.29
C VAL A 34 8.09 19.36 3.66
N ALA A 35 8.30 18.39 4.54
CA ALA A 35 9.63 17.89 4.90
C ALA A 35 10.32 17.09 3.78
N GLY A 36 9.64 16.83 2.66
CA GLY A 36 10.20 16.17 1.49
C GLY A 36 10.08 14.65 1.47
N MET A 37 9.20 14.07 2.31
CA MET A 37 8.89 12.64 2.22
C MET A 37 8.07 12.36 0.95
N ASP A 38 8.38 11.24 0.29
CA ASP A 38 7.71 10.82 -0.94
C ASP A 38 6.31 10.29 -0.68
N PHE A 39 6.13 9.59 0.45
CA PHE A 39 4.86 9.02 0.86
C PHE A 39 4.69 8.99 2.38
N VAL A 40 3.45 8.81 2.82
CA VAL A 40 3.10 8.57 4.23
C VAL A 40 2.09 7.43 4.31
N ILE A 41 2.33 6.46 5.19
CA ILE A 41 1.40 5.36 5.47
C ILE A 41 0.54 5.75 6.67
N PHE A 42 -0.76 5.89 6.47
CA PHE A 42 -1.73 6.02 7.54
C PHE A 42 -2.11 4.64 8.04
N ASP A 43 -1.81 4.39 9.31
CA ASP A 43 -1.96 3.09 9.92
C ASP A 43 -3.35 2.90 10.55
N GLN A 44 -4.23 2.19 9.84
CA GLN A 44 -5.54 1.80 10.38
C GLN A 44 -5.52 0.44 11.09
N GLU A 45 -4.41 -0.30 11.01
CA GLU A 45 -4.24 -1.62 11.63
C GLU A 45 -3.90 -1.49 13.12
N HIS A 46 -2.87 -0.71 13.45
CA HIS A 46 -2.35 -0.58 14.82
C HIS A 46 -2.59 0.80 15.44
N GLY A 47 -3.65 1.49 15.01
CA GLY A 47 -3.99 2.82 15.49
C GLY A 47 -5.50 3.08 15.53
N PRO A 48 -5.90 4.27 16.01
CA PRO A 48 -7.31 4.67 16.04
C PRO A 48 -7.84 5.11 14.68
N LEU A 49 -6.99 5.16 13.65
CA LEU A 49 -7.34 5.70 12.34
C LEU A 49 -8.43 4.85 11.66
N THR A 50 -9.25 5.55 10.87
CA THR A 50 -10.36 5.02 10.07
C THR A 50 -10.31 5.68 8.69
N ALA A 51 -11.14 5.20 7.76
CA ALA A 51 -11.28 5.86 6.45
C ALA A 51 -11.71 7.34 6.59
N GLU A 52 -12.60 7.64 7.54
CA GLU A 52 -13.11 8.99 7.79
C GLU A 52 -12.02 9.96 8.30
N THR A 53 -11.21 9.53 9.26
CA THR A 53 -10.08 10.35 9.78
C THR A 53 -8.99 10.49 8.72
N SER A 54 -8.69 9.40 8.02
CA SER A 54 -7.67 9.35 6.96
C SER A 54 -8.03 10.22 5.75
N LEU A 55 -9.31 10.53 5.52
CA LEU A 55 -9.75 11.37 4.40
C LEU A 55 -9.11 12.77 4.44
N ALA A 56 -9.15 13.43 5.61
CA ALA A 56 -8.57 14.76 5.78
C ALA A 56 -7.04 14.71 5.76
N MET A 57 -6.45 13.66 6.35
CA MET A 57 -5.01 13.44 6.36
C MET A 57 -4.45 13.20 4.95
N ALA A 58 -5.16 12.44 4.11
CA ALA A 58 -4.78 12.19 2.72
C ALA A 58 -4.75 13.48 1.90
N ALA A 59 -5.76 14.33 2.06
CA ALA A 59 -5.78 15.64 1.42
C ALA A 59 -4.59 16.51 1.87
N ALA A 60 -4.32 16.55 3.18
CA ALA A 60 -3.22 17.34 3.73
C ALA A 60 -1.83 16.84 3.28
N ALA A 61 -1.61 15.52 3.25
CA ALA A 61 -0.37 14.93 2.72
C ALA A 61 -0.13 15.33 1.26
N GLN A 62 -1.17 15.25 0.42
CA GLN A 62 -1.09 15.62 -1.00
C GLN A 62 -0.80 17.12 -1.19
N VAL A 63 -1.37 17.99 -0.36
CA VAL A 63 -1.04 19.43 -0.34
C VAL A 63 0.44 19.65 0.01
N GLY A 64 0.95 18.92 1.00
CA GLY A 64 2.37 18.94 1.37
C GLY A 64 3.29 18.33 0.31
N GLY A 65 2.76 17.50 -0.59
CA GLY A 65 3.50 16.86 -1.67
C GLY A 65 3.87 15.39 -1.45
N ALA A 66 3.45 14.77 -0.35
CA ALA A 66 3.61 13.34 -0.11
C ALA A 66 2.39 12.55 -0.61
N GLU A 67 2.62 11.34 -1.10
CA GLU A 67 1.54 10.42 -1.48
C GLU A 67 1.00 9.64 -0.29
N PRO A 68 -0.32 9.72 -0.01
CA PRO A 68 -0.93 9.00 1.11
C PRO A 68 -1.17 7.53 0.74
N ILE A 69 -0.65 6.63 1.56
CA ILE A 69 -0.93 5.19 1.52
C ILE A 69 -1.72 4.84 2.77
N VAL A 70 -2.68 3.92 2.67
CA VAL A 70 -3.41 3.42 3.85
C VAL A 70 -3.01 1.98 4.11
N ARG A 71 -2.51 1.69 5.32
CA ARG A 71 -2.45 0.31 5.81
C ARG A 71 -3.81 -0.05 6.38
N VAL A 72 -4.51 -0.96 5.69
CA VAL A 72 -5.86 -1.40 6.08
C VAL A 72 -5.80 -2.37 7.26
N ARG A 73 -6.93 -2.58 7.92
CA ARG A 73 -7.04 -3.47 9.09
C ARG A 73 -6.88 -4.94 8.76
N THR A 74 -7.40 -5.34 7.60
CA THR A 74 -7.43 -6.74 7.15
C THR A 74 -7.43 -6.78 5.62
N ASN A 75 -7.08 -7.93 5.05
CA ASN A 75 -7.22 -8.20 3.62
C ASN A 75 -8.70 -8.44 3.25
N ALA A 76 -9.52 -7.40 3.36
CA ALA A 76 -10.94 -7.44 3.05
C ALA A 76 -11.30 -6.43 1.95
N GLU A 77 -12.09 -6.86 0.98
CA GLU A 77 -12.46 -6.06 -0.20
C GLU A 77 -13.00 -4.67 0.18
N HIS A 78 -13.89 -4.61 1.18
CA HIS A 78 -14.50 -3.36 1.62
C HIS A 78 -13.51 -2.43 2.33
N GLU A 79 -12.54 -2.94 3.08
CA GLU A 79 -11.50 -2.14 3.72
C GLU A 79 -10.59 -1.51 2.65
N ILE A 80 -10.17 -2.33 1.67
CA ILE A 80 -9.32 -1.91 0.55
C ILE A 80 -10.03 -0.87 -0.32
N GLN A 81 -11.29 -1.12 -0.69
CA GLN A 81 -12.07 -0.19 -1.49
C GLN A 81 -12.23 1.15 -0.76
N ARG A 82 -12.59 1.15 0.53
CA ARG A 82 -12.77 2.38 1.30
C ARG A 82 -11.46 3.18 1.43
N ALA A 83 -10.35 2.50 1.66
CA ALA A 83 -9.03 3.12 1.70
C ALA A 83 -8.69 3.85 0.39
N LEU A 84 -8.98 3.23 -0.76
CA LEU A 84 -8.71 3.83 -2.07
C LEU A 84 -9.74 4.91 -2.44
N ASP A 85 -11.01 4.77 -2.04
CA ASP A 85 -12.08 5.73 -2.38
C ASP A 85 -11.88 7.10 -1.73
N ILE A 86 -11.20 7.17 -0.57
CA ILE A 86 -10.81 8.43 0.07
C ILE A 86 -9.66 9.15 -0.68
N GLY A 87 -9.22 8.61 -1.81
CA GLY A 87 -8.18 9.21 -2.65
C GLY A 87 -6.77 9.00 -2.11
N SER A 88 -6.53 7.87 -1.43
CA SER A 88 -5.16 7.42 -1.20
C SER A 88 -4.49 7.09 -2.55
N ALA A 89 -3.18 7.27 -2.64
CA ALA A 89 -2.39 6.89 -3.80
C ALA A 89 -2.11 5.37 -3.84
N GLY A 90 -2.45 4.66 -2.76
CA GLY A 90 -2.23 3.24 -2.64
C GLY A 90 -2.71 2.67 -1.32
N VAL A 91 -2.50 1.37 -1.18
CA VAL A 91 -2.95 0.57 -0.03
C VAL A 91 -1.89 -0.44 0.34
N MET A 92 -1.74 -0.69 1.65
CA MET A 92 -0.88 -1.70 2.23
C MET A 92 -1.73 -2.75 2.94
N ILE A 93 -1.53 -4.01 2.57
CA ILE A 93 -2.34 -5.15 3.03
C ILE A 93 -1.54 -5.94 4.07
N PRO A 94 -1.98 -5.99 5.34
CA PRO A 94 -1.31 -6.79 6.37
C PRO A 94 -1.59 -8.28 6.18
N GLN A 95 -0.80 -9.11 6.87
CA GLN A 95 -1.02 -10.55 7.06
C GLN A 95 -1.21 -11.34 5.76
N VAL A 96 -0.43 -11.04 4.72
CA VAL A 96 -0.47 -11.82 3.47
C VAL A 96 0.38 -13.09 3.62
N GLU A 97 -0.29 -14.23 3.75
CA GLU A 97 0.38 -15.51 4.06
C GLU A 97 0.46 -16.47 2.87
N THR A 98 -0.39 -16.32 1.86
CA THR A 98 -0.48 -17.24 0.72
C THR A 98 -0.63 -16.53 -0.63
N GLN A 99 -0.40 -17.28 -1.71
CA GLN A 99 -0.69 -16.78 -3.06
C GLN A 99 -2.17 -16.38 -3.24
N ALA A 100 -3.10 -17.09 -2.57
CA ALA A 100 -4.52 -16.78 -2.64
C ALA A 100 -4.84 -15.43 -1.98
N ASP A 101 -4.24 -15.15 -0.83
CA ASP A 101 -4.39 -13.86 -0.14
C ASP A 101 -3.86 -12.71 -1.01
N ALA A 102 -2.70 -12.93 -1.64
CA ALA A 102 -2.06 -11.99 -2.55
C ALA A 102 -2.94 -11.70 -3.79
N LYS A 103 -3.57 -12.73 -4.38
CA LYS A 103 -4.54 -12.57 -5.49
C LYS A 103 -5.80 -11.83 -5.04
N ALA A 104 -6.31 -12.13 -3.84
CA ALA A 104 -7.47 -11.44 -3.29
C ALA A 104 -7.20 -9.94 -3.10
N ALA A 105 -6.01 -9.58 -2.61
CA ALA A 105 -5.57 -8.19 -2.49
C ALA A 105 -5.54 -7.47 -3.85
N VAL A 106 -4.99 -8.11 -4.90
CA VAL A 106 -4.97 -7.56 -6.27
C VAL A 106 -6.40 -7.36 -6.79
N ASN A 107 -7.26 -8.36 -6.64
CA ASN A 107 -8.65 -8.27 -7.08
C ASN A 107 -9.39 -7.12 -6.41
N ALA A 108 -9.19 -6.91 -5.11
CA ALA A 108 -9.83 -5.82 -4.38
C ALA A 108 -9.26 -4.42 -4.71
N ALA A 109 -7.97 -4.33 -5.05
CA ALA A 109 -7.29 -3.06 -5.30
C ALA A 109 -7.41 -2.56 -6.76
N ARG A 110 -7.75 -3.43 -7.70
CA ARG A 110 -7.80 -3.12 -9.15
C ARG A 110 -9.23 -3.17 -9.69
N PHE A 111 -9.53 -2.30 -10.65
CA PHE A 111 -10.74 -2.38 -11.47
C PHE A 111 -10.58 -3.40 -12.60
N ALA A 112 -11.71 -3.86 -13.15
CA ALA A 112 -11.73 -4.71 -14.34
C ALA A 112 -10.91 -4.09 -15.50
N PRO A 113 -10.18 -4.89 -16.29
CA PRO A 113 -10.10 -6.36 -16.24
C PRO A 113 -9.05 -6.91 -15.26
N LEU A 114 -8.32 -6.06 -14.54
CA LEU A 114 -7.20 -6.48 -13.68
C LEU A 114 -7.65 -6.95 -12.29
N GLY A 115 -8.87 -6.62 -11.90
CA GLY A 115 -9.49 -7.01 -10.64
C GLY A 115 -10.98 -6.75 -10.64
N GLU A 116 -11.56 -6.68 -9.44
CA GLU A 116 -13.00 -6.68 -9.20
C GLU A 116 -13.46 -5.52 -8.28
N ARG A 117 -12.61 -4.51 -8.04
CA ARG A 117 -12.93 -3.35 -7.19
C ARG A 117 -14.27 -2.70 -7.60
N GLY A 118 -15.13 -2.46 -6.60
CA GLY A 118 -16.42 -1.80 -6.80
C GLY A 118 -16.27 -0.37 -7.33
N LEU A 119 -17.04 -0.04 -8.37
CA LEU A 119 -16.94 1.25 -9.08
C LEU A 119 -17.83 2.33 -8.46
N SER A 120 -17.19 3.37 -7.94
CA SER A 120 -17.78 4.69 -7.77
C SER A 120 -16.76 5.76 -8.19
N GLN A 121 -17.05 6.49 -9.27
CA GLN A 121 -16.20 7.57 -9.75
C GLN A 121 -16.53 8.93 -9.13
N TYR A 122 -17.51 8.99 -8.22
CA TYR A 122 -17.97 10.24 -7.58
C TYR A 122 -17.44 10.39 -6.14
N VAL A 123 -16.48 9.54 -5.76
CA VAL A 123 -15.74 9.64 -4.50
C VAL A 123 -14.54 10.58 -4.66
N ARG A 124 -13.77 10.79 -3.59
CA ARG A 124 -12.62 11.70 -3.61
C ARG A 124 -11.58 11.29 -4.65
N ALA A 125 -11.30 9.99 -4.80
CA ALA A 125 -10.39 9.48 -5.84
C ALA A 125 -10.81 9.87 -7.27
N GLY A 126 -12.11 10.06 -7.51
CA GLY A 126 -12.67 10.55 -8.77
C GLY A 126 -13.03 12.05 -8.76
N GLU A 127 -12.44 12.80 -7.82
CA GLU A 127 -12.57 14.26 -7.69
C GLU A 127 -14.03 14.75 -7.56
N TYR A 128 -14.94 13.88 -7.10
CA TYR A 128 -16.38 14.12 -6.96
C TYR A 128 -17.14 14.47 -8.25
N ALA A 129 -16.45 14.56 -9.39
CA ALA A 129 -17.05 14.93 -10.67
C ALA A 129 -17.24 13.72 -11.60
N GLY A 130 -16.57 12.61 -11.31
CA GLY A 130 -16.36 11.56 -12.30
C GLY A 130 -15.32 11.99 -13.32
N MET A 131 -14.47 11.05 -13.74
CA MET A 131 -13.36 11.34 -14.65
C MET A 131 -13.38 10.37 -15.82
N ASN A 132 -13.11 10.88 -17.02
CA ASN A 132 -12.86 10.04 -18.17
C ASN A 132 -11.64 9.15 -17.88
N GLU A 133 -11.71 7.89 -18.32
CA GLU A 133 -10.67 6.88 -18.05
C GLU A 133 -10.36 6.65 -16.56
N TYR A 134 -11.25 7.01 -15.63
CA TYR A 134 -11.04 6.89 -14.18
C TYR A 134 -10.46 5.54 -13.75
N THR A 135 -11.10 4.44 -14.17
CA THR A 135 -10.69 3.08 -13.78
C THR A 135 -9.33 2.70 -14.33
N LYS A 136 -9.04 3.10 -15.58
CA LYS A 136 -7.75 2.88 -16.24
C LYS A 136 -6.65 3.65 -15.50
N ARG A 137 -6.85 4.94 -15.25
CA ARG A 137 -5.91 5.77 -14.49
C ARG A 137 -5.65 5.20 -13.10
N GLN A 138 -6.70 4.83 -12.37
CA GLN A 138 -6.56 4.21 -11.04
C GLN A 138 -5.77 2.90 -11.09
N ASN A 139 -5.99 2.06 -12.11
CA ASN A 139 -5.20 0.84 -12.30
C ASN A 139 -3.71 1.12 -12.64
N GLU A 140 -3.43 2.21 -13.33
CA GLU A 140 -2.08 2.63 -13.72
C GLU A 140 -1.31 3.29 -12.56
N GLU A 141 -2.00 4.00 -11.66
CA GLU A 141 -1.38 4.86 -10.66
C GLU A 141 -1.40 4.30 -9.23
N THR A 142 -2.36 3.44 -8.88
CA THR A 142 -2.55 2.97 -7.49
C THR A 142 -1.46 2.00 -7.05
N THR A 143 -0.69 2.34 -6.01
CA THR A 143 0.33 1.44 -5.44
C THR A 143 -0.32 0.36 -4.57
N LEU A 144 -0.03 -0.92 -4.85
CA LEU A 144 -0.42 -2.04 -3.99
C LEU A 144 0.81 -2.63 -3.29
N ILE A 145 0.80 -2.53 -1.96
CA ILE A 145 1.82 -3.07 -1.06
C ILE A 145 1.22 -4.28 -0.34
N VAL A 146 1.93 -5.42 -0.35
CA VAL A 146 1.57 -6.57 0.49
C VAL A 146 2.61 -6.74 1.58
N GLN A 147 2.14 -6.94 2.81
CA GLN A 147 2.99 -7.13 3.97
C GLN A 147 3.07 -8.61 4.30
N ILE A 148 4.29 -9.15 4.23
CA ILE A 148 4.62 -10.51 4.66
C ILE A 148 5.25 -10.40 6.03
N GLU A 149 4.61 -10.99 7.03
CA GLU A 149 4.98 -10.72 8.43
C GLU A 149 4.87 -11.91 9.38
N GLY A 150 4.52 -13.09 8.86
CA GLY A 150 4.44 -14.33 9.61
C GLY A 150 5.19 -15.47 8.92
N GLU A 151 5.53 -16.52 9.69
CA GLU A 151 6.27 -17.70 9.21
C GLU A 151 5.66 -18.26 7.92
N ARG A 152 4.33 -18.44 7.87
CA ARG A 152 3.63 -18.97 6.71
C ARG A 152 3.78 -18.10 5.45
N GLY A 153 3.74 -16.78 5.61
CA GLY A 153 3.98 -15.85 4.50
C GLY A 153 5.42 -15.91 3.99
N VAL A 154 6.39 -16.08 4.89
CA VAL A 154 7.80 -16.28 4.54
C VAL A 154 8.00 -17.60 3.79
N GLU A 155 7.36 -18.68 4.22
CA GLU A 155 7.42 -19.98 3.53
C GLU A 155 6.84 -19.89 2.11
N ASN A 156 5.77 -19.13 1.92
CA ASN A 156 5.09 -18.96 0.63
C ASN A 156 5.57 -17.74 -0.19
N VAL A 157 6.66 -17.08 0.23
CA VAL A 157 7.09 -15.80 -0.35
C VAL A 157 7.29 -15.86 -1.87
N GLN A 158 7.82 -16.95 -2.40
CA GLN A 158 8.04 -17.10 -3.85
C GLN A 158 6.72 -17.09 -4.63
N GLU A 159 5.69 -17.75 -4.10
CA GLU A 159 4.38 -17.81 -4.74
C GLU A 159 3.64 -16.47 -4.65
N ILE A 160 3.79 -15.76 -3.52
CA ILE A 160 3.24 -14.41 -3.30
C ILE A 160 3.89 -13.40 -4.24
N VAL A 161 5.21 -13.42 -4.35
CA VAL A 161 5.95 -12.53 -5.26
C VAL A 161 5.64 -12.82 -6.73
N ALA A 162 5.27 -14.04 -7.10
CA ALA A 162 4.89 -14.35 -8.47
C ALA A 162 3.52 -13.75 -8.90
N VAL A 163 2.68 -13.27 -7.97
CA VAL A 163 1.36 -12.72 -8.31
C VAL A 163 1.49 -11.36 -9.02
N GLU A 164 0.98 -11.26 -10.24
CA GLU A 164 0.95 -10.00 -11.00
C GLU A 164 0.04 -8.95 -10.32
N GLY A 165 0.38 -7.66 -10.47
CA GLY A 165 -0.42 -6.55 -9.95
C GLY A 165 0.00 -6.02 -8.56
N ILE A 166 0.89 -6.71 -7.86
CA ILE A 166 1.53 -6.26 -6.62
C ILE A 166 2.79 -5.46 -6.96
N ASP A 167 2.92 -4.27 -6.38
CA ASP A 167 4.01 -3.34 -6.70
C ASP A 167 5.16 -3.43 -5.66
N VAL A 168 4.83 -3.65 -4.38
CA VAL A 168 5.81 -3.70 -3.27
C VAL A 168 5.54 -4.91 -2.38
N ILE A 169 6.62 -5.59 -1.97
CA ILE A 169 6.63 -6.56 -0.88
C ILE A 169 7.24 -5.87 0.33
N PHE A 170 6.46 -5.69 1.39
CA PHE A 170 6.93 -5.13 2.65
C PHE A 170 7.17 -6.28 3.63
N LEU A 171 8.34 -6.31 4.26
CA LEU A 171 8.67 -7.33 5.27
C LEU A 171 8.49 -6.72 6.66
N GLY A 172 7.48 -7.17 7.41
CA GLY A 172 7.19 -6.66 8.76
C GLY A 172 8.22 -7.19 9.78
N PRO A 173 9.26 -6.42 10.14
CA PRO A 173 10.41 -7.00 10.84
C PRO A 173 10.07 -7.45 12.26
N TYR A 174 9.18 -6.72 12.93
CA TYR A 174 8.76 -7.03 14.31
C TYR A 174 7.94 -8.31 14.37
N ASP A 175 6.92 -8.46 13.52
CA ASP A 175 6.08 -9.65 13.50
C ASP A 175 6.81 -10.88 12.96
N ILE A 176 7.71 -10.72 11.97
CA ILE A 176 8.61 -11.79 11.52
C ILE A 176 9.50 -12.24 12.68
N SER A 177 10.08 -11.30 13.43
CA SER A 177 10.95 -11.65 14.57
C SER A 177 10.19 -12.29 15.75
N SER A 178 8.89 -12.01 15.88
CA SER A 178 8.02 -12.60 16.90
C SER A 178 7.55 -14.01 16.50
N SER A 179 7.27 -14.22 15.21
CA SER A 179 6.84 -15.51 14.67
C SER A 179 7.99 -16.49 14.44
N LEU A 180 9.16 -16.00 14.02
CA LEU A 180 10.37 -16.82 13.87
C LEU A 180 11.15 -16.82 15.19
N VAL A 181 11.23 -17.97 15.85
CA VAL A 181 11.99 -18.20 17.10
C VAL A 181 13.50 -17.89 16.97
N SER A 182 14.00 -17.50 15.79
CA SER A 182 15.35 -16.92 15.64
C SER A 182 15.48 -16.04 14.39
N LEU A 183 15.82 -14.76 14.58
CA LEU A 183 16.21 -13.80 13.53
C LEU A 183 17.33 -14.31 12.58
N ASP A 184 18.12 -15.29 13.03
CA ASP A 184 19.27 -15.85 12.32
C ASP A 184 18.92 -16.59 11.00
N ARG A 185 17.65 -16.97 10.83
CA ARG A 185 17.16 -17.63 9.60
C ARG A 185 16.78 -16.66 8.48
N PHE A 186 16.69 -15.37 8.76
CA PHE A 186 16.29 -14.37 7.75
C PHE A 186 17.50 -13.71 7.09
N THR A 187 18.57 -13.49 7.85
CA THR A 187 19.80 -12.83 7.36
C THR A 187 20.80 -13.79 6.72
N THR A 188 20.65 -15.10 6.93
CA THR A 188 21.59 -16.11 6.43
C THR A 188 20.85 -17.27 5.79
N ALA A 189 20.98 -17.38 4.47
CA ALA A 189 20.60 -18.50 3.62
C ALA A 189 19.10 -18.68 3.30
N ARG A 190 18.66 -18.13 2.14
CA ARG A 190 17.86 -18.87 1.13
C ARG A 190 17.44 -18.08 -0.12
N TYR A 191 17.55 -16.75 -0.14
CA TYR A 191 16.95 -15.97 -1.22
C TYR A 191 17.97 -15.10 -1.94
N GLY A 192 18.29 -15.47 -3.19
CA GLY A 192 19.25 -14.79 -4.05
C GLY A 192 18.79 -13.39 -4.50
N SER A 193 19.74 -12.62 -5.01
CA SER A 193 19.66 -11.18 -5.33
C SER A 193 18.78 -10.80 -6.54
N SER A 194 17.71 -11.53 -6.86
CA SER A 194 16.90 -11.30 -8.06
C SER A 194 15.40 -11.37 -7.78
N TRP A 195 14.91 -10.46 -6.95
CA TRP A 195 13.47 -10.29 -6.76
C TRP A 195 12.90 -9.41 -7.88
N PRO A 196 11.81 -9.81 -8.55
CA PRO A 196 11.21 -9.01 -9.64
C PRO A 196 10.40 -7.80 -9.14
N LYS A 197 10.30 -7.60 -7.81
CA LYS A 197 9.49 -6.55 -7.17
C LYS A 197 10.32 -5.75 -6.19
N CYS A 198 9.89 -4.52 -5.92
CA CYS A 198 10.48 -3.70 -4.87
C CYS A 198 10.24 -4.38 -3.51
N VAL A 199 11.32 -4.59 -2.75
CA VAL A 199 11.27 -5.14 -1.39
C VAL A 199 11.61 -4.01 -0.44
N MET A 200 10.71 -3.73 0.50
CA MET A 200 10.86 -2.72 1.56
C MET A 200 10.99 -3.40 2.91
#